data_AF-A0A9D8IGE2-F1
#
_entry.id   AF-A0A9D8IGE2-F1
#
_cell.length_a   1.000
_cell.length_b   1.000
_cell.length_c   1.000
_cell.angle_alpha   90.00
_cell.angle_beta   90.00
_cell.angle_gamma   90.00
#
_symmetry.space_group_name_H-M   'P 1'
#
loop_
_entity.id
_entity.type
_entity.pdbx_description
1 polymer ?
#
loop_
_entity_poly.entity_id
_entity_poly.type
_entity_poly.pdbx_seq_one_letter_code
_entity_poly.pdbx_strand_id
1 'polypeptide(L)'
;MKEERVPSDVIRAIFHFLGEETHFRFPANIPKIHSAFYELSQERDLSTLFEDFVFDTSKIFPYCETVSYTLDILQKANLLACINPGLDEFEISKALSQWNIEETELFNENDIDLLKKAAKKFEDLVKAAYAL
;
A
#
# COMPACT_ATOMS: atom_id res chain seq x y z
N MET A 1 26.84 2.35 -1.36
CA MET A 1 26.12 1.59 -0.30
C MET A 1 24.87 1.06 -0.95
N LYS A 2 24.55 -0.22 -0.78
CA LYS A 2 23.24 -0.73 -1.22
C LYS A 2 22.18 -0.08 -0.35
N GLU A 3 21.13 0.43 -0.98
CA GLU A 3 20.00 1.00 -0.27
C GLU A 3 19.30 -0.12 0.50
N GLU A 4 19.01 0.10 1.78
CA GLU A 4 18.36 -0.90 2.63
C GLU A 4 16.85 -0.69 2.55
N ARG A 5 16.13 -1.75 2.17
CA ARG A 5 14.66 -1.75 2.09
C ARG A 5 14.06 -1.46 3.46
N VAL A 6 13.14 -0.49 3.52
CA VAL A 6 12.34 -0.21 4.72
C VAL A 6 10.85 -0.53 4.49
N PRO A 7 10.03 -0.70 5.54
CA PRO A 7 8.63 -1.13 5.37
C PRO A 7 7.77 -0.16 4.54
N SER A 8 8.10 1.15 4.53
CA SER A 8 7.43 2.13 3.68
C SER A 8 7.63 1.89 2.19
N ASP A 9 8.74 1.26 1.78
CA ASP A 9 8.99 0.92 0.38
C ASP A 9 8.01 -0.15 -0.11
N VAL A 10 7.65 -1.10 0.76
CA VAL A 10 6.67 -2.16 0.47
C VAL A 10 5.29 -1.54 0.22
N ILE A 11 4.84 -0.62 1.08
CA ILE A 11 3.57 0.10 0.88
C ILE A 11 3.60 0.91 -0.42
N ARG A 12 4.69 1.63 -0.67
CA ARG A 12 4.88 2.42 -1.89
C ARG A 12 4.84 1.53 -3.14
N ALA A 13 5.48 0.36 -3.10
CA ALA A 13 5.50 -0.60 -4.20
C ALA A 13 4.13 -1.22 -4.46
N ILE A 14 3.37 -1.56 -3.41
CA ILE A 14 1.99 -2.03 -3.53
C ILE A 14 1.14 -0.96 -4.24
N PHE A 15 1.25 0.31 -3.85
CA PHE A 15 0.52 1.40 -4.51
C PHE A 15 1.02 1.69 -5.93
N HIS A 16 2.31 1.52 -6.20
CA HIS A 16 2.83 1.60 -7.56
C HIS A 16 2.12 0.60 -8.48
N PHE A 17 2.05 -0.68 -8.10
CA PHE A 17 1.39 -1.72 -8.91
C PHE A 17 -0.12 -1.53 -9.00
N LEU A 18 -0.78 -1.03 -7.95
CA LEU A 18 -2.20 -0.64 -8.04
C LEU A 18 -2.44 0.43 -9.10
N GLY A 19 -1.51 1.37 -9.27
CA GLY A 19 -1.65 2.49 -10.20
C GLY A 19 -1.32 2.15 -11.66
N GLU A 20 -0.77 0.98 -11.97
CA GLU A 20 -0.54 0.52 -13.35
C GLU A 20 -1.86 0.35 -14.11
N GLU A 21 -2.92 -0.07 -13.41
CA GLU A 21 -4.29 -0.03 -13.92
C GLU A 21 -4.79 1.42 -13.86
N THR A 22 -4.64 2.14 -14.98
CA THR A 22 -5.01 3.56 -15.21
C THR A 22 -5.95 4.18 -14.16
N HIS A 23 -5.45 5.15 -13.39
CA HIS A 23 -6.20 5.95 -12.41
C HIS A 23 -6.94 5.13 -11.34
N PHE A 24 -6.28 4.15 -10.75
CA PHE A 24 -6.86 3.43 -9.61
C PHE A 24 -7.20 4.38 -8.45
N ARG A 25 -8.42 4.23 -7.96
CA ARG A 25 -8.95 4.91 -6.77
C ARG A 25 -9.40 3.90 -5.74
N PHE A 26 -9.19 4.22 -4.47
CA PHE A 26 -9.65 3.42 -3.35
C PHE A 26 -10.14 4.31 -2.19
N PRO A 27 -10.96 3.78 -1.27
CA PRO A 27 -11.55 4.59 -0.22
C PRO A 27 -10.50 5.24 0.67
N ALA A 28 -10.65 6.54 0.96
CA ALA A 28 -9.89 7.29 1.96
C ALA A 28 -10.31 6.94 3.40
N ASN A 29 -10.52 5.64 3.66
CA ASN A 29 -10.94 5.10 4.94
C ASN A 29 -9.73 4.50 5.67
N ILE A 30 -9.15 5.27 6.59
CA ILE A 30 -7.94 4.89 7.33
C ILE A 30 -8.10 3.54 8.04
N PRO A 31 -9.16 3.28 8.84
CA PRO A 31 -9.38 1.96 9.41
C PRO A 31 -9.33 0.82 8.39
N LYS A 32 -9.96 0.99 7.23
CA LYS A 32 -10.00 -0.03 6.17
C LYS A 32 -8.64 -0.28 5.55
N ILE A 33 -7.88 0.78 5.27
CA ILE A 33 -6.53 0.67 4.70
C ILE A 33 -5.61 -0.09 5.65
N HIS A 34 -5.65 0.26 6.94
CA HIS A 34 -4.84 -0.41 7.95
C HIS A 34 -5.23 -1.88 8.15
N SER A 35 -6.53 -2.18 8.20
CA SER A 35 -7.02 -3.57 8.25
C SER A 35 -6.59 -4.36 7.02
N ALA A 36 -6.62 -3.76 5.83
CA ALA A 36 -6.15 -4.42 4.61
C ALA A 36 -4.66 -4.78 4.69
N PHE A 37 -3.81 -3.86 5.12
CA PHE A 37 -2.38 -4.15 5.33
C PHE A 37 -2.15 -5.20 6.43
N TYR A 38 -2.95 -5.19 7.49
CA TYR A 38 -2.89 -6.23 8.51
C TYR A 38 -3.24 -7.59 7.92
N GLU A 39 -4.35 -7.71 7.18
CA GLU A 39 -4.72 -8.98 6.55
C GLU A 39 -3.64 -9.49 5.57
N LEU A 40 -3.04 -8.62 4.76
CA LEU A 40 -1.89 -8.98 3.91
C LEU A 40 -0.71 -9.50 4.74
N SER A 41 -0.42 -8.90 5.89
CA SER A 41 0.67 -9.36 6.77
C SER A 41 0.43 -10.74 7.38
N GLN A 42 -0.83 -11.19 7.47
CA GLN A 42 -1.18 -12.52 7.98
C GLN A 42 -1.09 -13.61 6.92
N GLU A 43 -0.93 -13.24 5.64
CA GLU A 43 -0.82 -14.18 4.53
C GLU A 43 0.57 -14.82 4.51
N ARG A 44 0.62 -16.15 4.63
CA ARG A 44 1.87 -16.89 4.80
C ARG A 44 2.85 -16.66 3.65
N ASP A 45 2.34 -16.57 2.43
CA ASP A 45 3.11 -16.35 1.22
C ASP A 45 3.61 -14.91 1.05
N LEU A 46 3.03 -13.93 1.77
CA LEU A 46 3.46 -12.54 1.78
C LEU A 46 4.30 -12.17 3.00
N SER A 47 4.43 -13.08 3.98
CA SER A 47 5.09 -12.83 5.27
C SER A 47 6.44 -12.12 5.16
N THR A 48 7.27 -12.49 4.18
CA THR A 48 8.61 -11.91 3.95
C THR A 48 8.62 -10.43 3.56
N LEU A 49 7.50 -9.92 3.01
CA LEU A 49 7.33 -8.50 2.71
C LEU A 49 6.95 -7.70 3.97
N PHE A 50 6.37 -8.35 4.97
CA PHE A 50 5.76 -7.70 6.13
C PHE A 50 6.48 -7.99 7.47
N GLU A 51 7.65 -8.65 7.46
CA GLU A 51 8.36 -9.08 8.67
C GLU A 51 8.65 -7.94 9.66
N ASP A 52 8.95 -6.75 9.13
CA ASP A 52 9.31 -5.57 9.92
C ASP A 52 8.11 -4.67 10.27
N PHE A 53 6.88 -5.08 9.92
CA PHE A 53 5.68 -4.33 10.26
C PHE A 53 5.22 -4.64 11.68
N VAL A 54 4.96 -3.59 12.46
CA VAL A 54 4.38 -3.71 13.79
C VAL A 54 2.93 -3.21 13.76
N PHE A 55 2.00 -4.13 14.02
CA PHE A 55 0.57 -3.83 14.12
C PHE A 55 0.12 -3.88 15.60
N ASP A 56 -0.45 -2.78 16.07
CA ASP A 56 -1.16 -2.69 17.35
C ASP A 56 -2.62 -3.11 17.16
N THR A 57 -2.96 -4.31 17.64
CA THR A 57 -4.30 -4.90 17.58
C THR A 57 -5.15 -4.62 18.82
N SER A 58 -4.64 -3.86 19.80
CA SER A 58 -5.40 -3.50 21.01
C SER A 58 -6.43 -2.38 20.79
N LYS A 59 -6.38 -1.72 19.63
CA LYS A 59 -7.27 -0.62 19.24
C LYS A 59 -8.55 -1.13 18.56
N ILE A 60 -9.43 -0.20 18.18
CA ILE A 60 -10.70 -0.49 17.48
C ILE A 60 -10.48 -1.20 16.13
N PHE A 61 -9.32 -0.99 15.51
CA PHE A 61 -8.86 -1.69 14.31
C PHE A 61 -7.32 -1.90 14.40
N PRO A 62 -6.74 -2.89 13.71
CA PRO A 62 -5.29 -3.08 13.68
C PRO A 62 -4.60 -1.82 13.17
N TYR A 63 -3.71 -1.23 13.95
CA TYR A 63 -3.05 0.03 13.60
C TYR A 63 -1.56 -0.19 13.36
N CYS A 64 -0.99 0.44 12.34
CA CYS A 64 0.45 0.37 12.05
C CYS A 64 0.96 1.77 11.75
N GLU A 65 1.89 2.27 12.56
CA GLU A 65 2.43 3.62 12.41
C GLU A 65 3.06 3.84 11.02
N THR A 66 3.77 2.83 10.51
CA THR A 66 4.40 2.89 9.18
C THR A 66 3.38 3.07 8.05
N VAL A 67 2.19 2.48 8.16
CA VAL A 67 1.11 2.69 7.19
C VAL A 67 0.68 4.15 7.20
N SER A 68 0.38 4.72 8.38
CA SER A 68 -0.01 6.13 8.50
C SER A 68 1.09 7.08 8.01
N TYR A 69 2.33 6.83 8.41
CA TYR A 69 3.49 7.62 8.00
C TYR A 69 3.66 7.60 6.48
N THR A 70 3.58 6.43 5.86
CA THR A 70 3.75 6.31 4.40
C THR A 70 2.62 7.02 3.65
N LEU A 71 1.37 6.90 4.11
CA LEU A 71 0.25 7.64 3.55
C LEU A 71 0.46 9.16 3.61
N ASP A 72 0.94 9.69 4.74
CA ASP A 72 1.23 11.11 4.91
C ASP A 72 2.36 11.59 3.97
N ILE A 73 3.46 10.83 3.87
CA ILE A 73 4.57 11.14 2.97
C ILE A 73 4.14 11.13 1.50
N LEU A 74 3.39 10.11 1.07
CA LEU A 74 2.91 10.03 -0.31
C LEU A 74 1.96 11.19 -0.64
N GLN A 75 1.12 11.61 0.30
CA GLN A 75 0.26 12.78 0.12
C GLN A 75 1.06 14.08 0.02
N LYS A 76 2.01 14.30 0.93
CA LYS A 76 2.91 15.48 0.88
C LYS A 76 3.73 15.55 -0.41
N ALA A 77 4.07 14.39 -0.97
CA ALA A 77 4.77 14.26 -2.25
C ALA A 77 3.84 14.36 -3.48
N ASN A 78 2.53 14.57 -3.30
CA ASN A 78 1.51 14.52 -4.37
C ASN A 78 1.48 13.18 -5.15
N LEU A 79 1.92 12.10 -4.50
CA LEU A 79 1.93 10.75 -5.07
C LEU A 79 0.61 10.00 -4.82
N LEU A 80 -0.10 10.40 -3.76
CA LEU A 80 -1.43 9.94 -3.40
C LEU A 80 -2.27 11.19 -3.11
N ALA A 81 -3.48 11.31 -3.65
CA ALA A 81 -4.26 12.54 -3.48
C ALA A 81 -5.75 12.26 -3.33
N CYS A 82 -6.41 13.05 -2.49
CA CYS A 82 -7.84 13.03 -2.30
C CYS A 82 -8.47 14.16 -3.12
N ILE A 83 -8.71 13.90 -4.41
CA ILE A 83 -9.06 14.95 -5.40
C ILE A 83 -10.57 14.95 -5.71
N ASN A 84 -11.31 13.96 -5.23
CA ASN A 84 -12.74 13.85 -5.52
C ASN A 84 -13.58 14.79 -4.62
N PRO A 85 -14.76 15.29 -5.07
CA PRO A 85 -15.55 16.24 -4.30
C PRO A 85 -15.98 15.76 -2.91
N GLY A 86 -16.10 14.44 -2.72
CA GLY A 86 -16.45 13.81 -1.45
C GLY A 86 -15.29 13.71 -0.46
N LEU A 87 -14.04 13.89 -0.91
CA LEU A 87 -12.82 13.65 -0.15
C LEU A 87 -12.80 12.26 0.52
N ASP A 88 -13.44 11.29 -0.11
CA ASP A 88 -13.66 9.93 0.40
C ASP A 88 -12.91 8.87 -0.41
N GLU A 89 -12.13 9.28 -1.42
CA GLU A 89 -11.28 8.39 -2.22
C GLU A 89 -9.86 8.95 -2.36
N PHE A 90 -8.87 8.08 -2.22
CA PHE A 90 -7.50 8.33 -2.66
C PHE A 90 -7.33 7.92 -4.12
N GLU A 91 -6.69 8.79 -4.90
CA GLU A 91 -6.22 8.54 -6.25
C GLU A 91 -4.70 8.40 -6.26
N ILE A 92 -4.21 7.35 -6.90
CA ILE A 92 -2.77 7.14 -7.12
C ILE A 92 -2.32 7.99 -8.31
N SER A 93 -1.29 8.81 -8.09
CA SER A 93 -0.75 9.65 -9.15
C SER A 93 -0.07 8.83 -10.23
N LYS A 94 -0.01 9.40 -11.44
CA LYS A 94 0.78 8.85 -12.54
C LYS A 94 2.28 8.74 -12.20
N ALA A 95 2.81 9.65 -11.38
CA ALA A 95 4.21 9.61 -10.98
C ALA A 95 4.52 8.40 -10.10
N LEU A 96 3.59 8.00 -9.22
CA LEU A 96 3.75 6.80 -8.40
C LEU A 96 3.61 5.52 -9.25
N SER A 97 2.65 5.47 -10.17
CA SER A 97 2.48 4.32 -11.06
C SER A 97 3.60 4.14 -12.08
N GLN A 98 4.34 5.20 -12.39
CA GLN A 98 5.51 5.16 -13.27
C GLN A 98 6.84 5.10 -12.52
N TRP A 99 6.81 4.85 -11.20
CA TRP A 99 8.04 4.64 -10.43
C TRP A 99 8.82 3.45 -11.01
N ASN A 100 10.07 3.68 -11.40
CA ASN A 100 10.92 2.63 -11.92
C ASN A 100 11.47 1.77 -10.77
N ILE A 101 10.62 0.89 -10.25
CA ILE A 101 10.95 0.01 -9.12
C ILE A 101 12.14 -0.90 -9.42
N GLU A 102 12.33 -1.30 -10.68
CA GLU A 102 13.42 -2.18 -11.14
C GLU A 102 14.80 -1.52 -11.00
N GLU A 103 14.90 -0.19 -11.06
CA GLU A 103 16.15 0.55 -10.91
C GLU A 103 16.58 0.74 -9.45
N THR A 104 15.71 0.45 -8.48
CA THR A 104 15.97 0.78 -7.07
C THR A 104 16.85 -0.23 -6.33
N GLU A 105 17.11 -1.41 -6.91
CA GLU A 105 17.77 -2.55 -6.24
C GLU A 105 17.11 -3.00 -4.90
N LEU A 106 15.96 -2.42 -4.52
CA LEU A 106 15.27 -2.67 -3.23
C LEU A 106 14.53 -4.01 -3.21
N PHE A 107 14.13 -4.51 -4.37
CA PHE A 107 13.30 -5.70 -4.54
C PHE A 107 13.91 -6.61 -5.61
N ASN A 108 13.98 -7.91 -5.33
CA ASN A 108 14.32 -8.90 -6.34
C ASN A 108 13.07 -9.33 -7.14
N GLU A 109 13.24 -10.11 -8.20
CA GLU A 109 12.14 -10.58 -9.05
C GLU A 109 11.02 -11.30 -8.27
N ASN A 110 11.38 -12.11 -7.27
CA ASN A 110 10.41 -12.80 -6.44
C ASN A 110 9.62 -11.82 -5.55
N ASP A 111 10.28 -10.80 -4.99
CA ASP A 111 9.59 -9.75 -4.24
C ASP A 111 8.60 -8.98 -5.14
N ILE A 112 8.96 -8.70 -6.39
CA ILE A 112 8.09 -8.02 -7.36
C ILE A 112 6.82 -8.83 -7.62
N ASP A 113 6.93 -10.14 -7.80
CA ASP A 113 5.75 -11.01 -7.98
C ASP A 113 4.85 -11.03 -6.74
N LEU A 114 5.45 -11.06 -5.54
CA LEU A 114 4.70 -10.99 -4.29
C LEU A 114 4.03 -9.61 -4.10
N LEU A 115 4.68 -8.53 -4.51
CA LEU A 115 4.14 -7.17 -4.43
C LEU A 115 2.95 -6.97 -5.37
N LYS A 116 3.02 -7.50 -6.61
CA LYS A 116 1.88 -7.50 -7.54
C LYS A 116 0.70 -8.30 -6.97
N LYS A 117 0.98 -9.45 -6.36
CA LYS A 117 -0.04 -10.25 -5.67
C LYS A 117 -0.65 -9.51 -4.49
N ALA A 118 0.19 -8.85 -3.68
CA ALA A 118 -0.25 -8.05 -2.54
C ALA A 118 -1.11 -6.85 -2.99
N ALA A 119 -0.75 -6.18 -4.09
CA ALA A 119 -1.54 -5.12 -4.70
C ALA A 119 -2.93 -5.61 -5.09
N LYS A 120 -3.02 -6.75 -5.80
CA LYS A 120 -4.33 -7.30 -6.18
C LYS A 120 -5.20 -7.64 -4.97
N LYS A 121 -4.62 -8.29 -3.96
CA LYS A 121 -5.33 -8.60 -2.71
C LYS A 121 -5.75 -7.34 -1.96
N PHE A 122 -4.87 -6.33 -1.89
CA PHE A 122 -5.20 -5.05 -1.28
C PHE A 122 -6.45 -4.43 -1.93
N GLU A 123 -6.47 -4.38 -3.26
CA GLU A 123 -7.61 -3.91 -4.05
C GLU A 123 -8.89 -4.63 -3.64
N ASP A 124 -8.86 -5.97 -3.59
CA ASP A 124 -10.03 -6.78 -3.24
C ASP A 124 -10.52 -6.44 -1.81
N LEU A 125 -9.61 -6.32 -0.84
CA LEU A 125 -9.93 -5.99 0.56
C LEU A 125 -10.55 -4.59 0.69
N VAL A 126 -10.00 -3.60 -0.02
CA VAL A 126 -10.52 -2.23 0.04
C VAL A 126 -11.77 -2.03 -0.81
N LYS A 127 -12.10 -2.93 -1.74
CA LYS A 127 -13.35 -2.89 -2.53
C LYS A 127 -14.48 -3.77 -1.98
N ALA A 128 -14.18 -4.91 -1.34
CA ALA A 128 -15.19 -5.88 -0.89
C ALA A 128 -16.24 -5.30 0.07
N ALA A 129 -15.93 -4.26 0.84
CA ALA A 129 -16.91 -3.65 1.75
C ALA A 129 -17.91 -2.65 1.11
N TYR A 130 -18.04 -2.60 -0.22
CA TYR A 130 -19.15 -1.89 -0.90
C TYR A 130 -20.39 -2.78 -1.14
N ALA A 131 -20.38 -4.03 -0.68
CA ALA A 131 -21.54 -4.90 -0.68
C ALA A 131 -22.33 -4.77 0.64
N LEU A 132 -22.97 -3.61 0.84
CA LEU A 132 -24.05 -3.42 1.83
C LEU A 132 -25.19 -2.64 1.20
#